data_AF-A0A379WJV6-F1
#
_entry.id   AF-A0A379WJV6-F1
#
_cell.length_a   1.000
_cell.length_b   1.000
_cell.length_c   1.000
_cell.angle_alpha   90.00
_cell.angle_beta   90.00
_cell.angle_gamma   90.00
#
_symmetry.space_group_name_H-M   'P 1'
#
loop_
_entity.id
_entity.type
_entity.pdbx_description
1 polymer ?
#
loop_
_entity_poly.entity_id
_entity_poly.type
_entity_poly.pdbx_seq_one_letter_code
_entity_poly.pdbx_strand_id
1 'polypeptide(L)' 'MSRPLLQLALDHTSLEAAQRDVALLQDHVDIVEAGTILCLTEGLSA' A
#
# COMPACT_ATOMS: atom_id res chain seq x y z
N MET A 1 -16.71 -18.70 -0.12
CA MET A 1 -16.26 -18.08 1.16
C MET A 1 -15.90 -16.63 0.86
N SER A 2 -16.26 -15.65 1.69
CA SER A 2 -15.81 -14.26 1.48
C SER A 2 -14.32 -14.16 1.76
N ARG A 3 -13.62 -13.23 1.11
CA ARG A 3 -12.22 -12.94 1.40
C ARG A 3 -12.07 -12.52 2.88
N PRO A 4 -10.94 -12.87 3.53
CA PRO A 4 -10.67 -12.45 4.90
C PRO A 4 -10.46 -10.94 4.95
N LEU A 5 -11.13 -10.24 5.88
CA LEU A 5 -11.07 -8.77 6.07
C LEU A 5 -9.67 -8.27 6.42
N LEU A 6 -8.78 -8.25 5.43
CA LEU A 6 -7.37 -7.93 5.58
C LEU A 6 -7.05 -6.60 4.89
N GLN A 7 -6.20 -5.82 5.53
CA GLN A 7 -5.72 -4.55 5.03
C GLN A 7 -4.20 -4.62 4.82
N LEU A 8 -3.74 -4.13 3.67
CA LEU A 8 -2.34 -3.84 3.41
C LEU A 8 -2.08 -2.36 3.71
N ALA A 9 -1.29 -2.06 4.74
CA ALA A 9 -0.84 -0.71 5.05
C ALA A 9 0.53 -0.44 4.39
N LEU A 10 0.63 0.60 3.57
CA LEU A 10 1.83 0.94 2.80
C LEU A 10 2.66 2.03 3.50
N ASP A 11 3.43 1.66 4.51
CA ASP A 11 4.35 2.55 5.23
C ASP A 11 5.74 2.63 4.57
N HIS A 12 5.74 2.89 3.27
CA HIS A 12 6.96 3.01 2.46
C HIS A 12 7.38 4.49 2.29
N THR A 13 8.65 4.75 2.04
CA THR A 13 9.14 6.07 1.61
C THR A 13 9.30 6.18 0.09
N SER A 14 8.92 5.15 -0.66
CA SER A 14 9.04 5.10 -2.12
C SER A 14 7.80 4.46 -2.73
N LEU A 15 7.22 5.13 -3.73
CA LEU A 15 6.08 4.63 -4.49
C LEU A 15 6.39 3.33 -5.22
N GLU A 16 7.63 3.14 -5.67
CA GLU A 16 8.03 1.91 -6.35
C GLU A 16 7.98 0.70 -5.41
N ALA A 17 8.47 0.85 -4.17
CA ALA A 17 8.41 -0.20 -3.17
C ALA A 17 6.95 -0.50 -2.78
N ALA A 18 6.15 0.53 -2.55
CA ALA A 18 4.72 0.39 -2.26
C ALA A 18 3.97 -0.37 -3.36
N GLN A 19 4.23 -0.06 -4.64
CA GLN A 19 3.59 -0.73 -5.77
C GLN A 19 3.97 -2.21 -5.88
N ARG A 20 5.21 -2.58 -5.56
CA ARG A 20 5.63 -3.99 -5.55
C ARG A 20 4.83 -4.80 -4.54
N ASP A 21 4.63 -4.27 -3.34
CA ASP A 21 3.89 -4.95 -2.28
C ASP A 21 2.40 -5.08 -2.63
N VAL A 22 1.81 -4.03 -3.22
CA VAL A 22 0.43 -4.11 -3.75
C VAL A 22 0.32 -5.19 -4.82
N ALA A 23 1.25 -5.22 -5.78
CA ALA A 23 1.22 -6.21 -6.86
C ALA A 23 1.28 -7.65 -6.33
N LEU A 24 2.04 -7.89 -5.26
CA LEU A 24 2.20 -9.19 -4.61
C LEU A 24 0.98 -9.61 -3.77
N LEU A 25 0.29 -8.66 -3.13
CA LEU A 25 -0.66 -8.96 -2.05
C LEU A 25 -2.11 -8.57 -2.35
N GLN A 26 -2.39 -7.83 -3.43
CA GLN A 26 -3.74 -7.32 -3.76
C GLN A 26 -4.83 -8.40 -3.81
N ASP A 27 -4.50 -9.63 -4.22
CA ASP A 27 -5.46 -10.74 -4.30
C ASP A 27 -5.81 -11.35 -2.93
N HIS A 28 -5.12 -10.92 -1.86
CA HIS A 28 -5.23 -11.48 -0.51
C HIS A 28 -5.76 -10.46 0.50
N VAL A 29 -5.96 -9.21 0.10
CA VAL A 29 -6.44 -8.11 0.95
C VAL A 29 -7.68 -7.47 0.35
N ASP A 30 -8.50 -6.84 1.18
CA ASP A 30 -9.69 -6.10 0.75
C ASP A 30 -9.41 -4.60 0.63
N ILE A 31 -8.45 -4.10 1.41
CA ILE A 31 -8.11 -2.69 1.49
C ILE A 31 -6.61 -2.53 1.29
N VAL A 32 -6.25 -1.56 0.44
CA VAL A 32 -4.90 -1.03 0.34
C VAL A 32 -4.93 0.39 0.90
N GLU A 33 -4.23 0.63 2.00
CA GLU A 33 -4.10 1.94 2.64
C GLU A 33 -2.74 2.54 2.31
N ALA A 34 -2.72 3.77 1.79
CA ALA A 34 -1.49 4.53 1.66
C ALA A 34 -1.12 5.16 3.01
N GLY A 35 0.03 4.76 3.57
CA GLY A 35 0.51 5.30 4.84
C GLY A 35 0.90 6.77 4.71
N THR A 36 0.74 7.54 5.79
CA THR A 36 1.07 8.98 5.82
C THR A 36 2.49 9.27 5.35
N ILE A 37 3.47 8.41 5.70
CA ILE A 37 4.87 8.60 5.30
C ILE A 37 5.08 8.47 3.79
N LEU A 38 4.36 7.56 3.13
CA LEU A 38 4.38 7.41 1.68
C LEU A 38 3.81 8.66 1.02
N CYS A 39 2.62 9.09 1.48
CA CYS A 39 1.96 10.28 0.97
C CYS A 39 2.81 11.54 1.12
N LEU A 40 3.48 11.72 2.27
CA LEU A 40 4.37 12.86 2.50
C LEU A 40 5.61 12.79 1.61
N THR A 41 6.25 11.64 1.49
CA THR A 41 7.52 11.52 0.76
C THR A 41 7.32 11.75 -0.74
N GLU A 42 6.29 11.14 -1.33
CA GLU A 42 5.95 11.33 -2.74
C GLU A 42 5.37 12.72 -3.00
N GLY A 43 4.54 13.24 -2.10
CA GLY A 43 3.97 14.58 -2.21
C GLY A 43 5.01 15.70 -2.17
N LEU A 44 6.12 15.51 -1.44
CA LEU A 44 7.25 16.44 -1.44
C LEU A 44 8.11 16.37 -2.71
N SER A 45 8.02 15.27 -3.46
CA SER A 45 8.83 15.00 -4.65
C SER A 45 8.08 15.27 -5.97
N ALA A 46 6.83 15.75 -5.88
CA ALA A 46 5.90 15.95 -7.00
C ALA A 46 5.93 17.35 -7.62
#